data_AF-A0A838E6C9-F1
#
_entry.id   AF-A0A838E6C9-F1
#
_cell.length_a   1.000
_cell.length_b   1.000
_cell.length_c   1.000
_cell.angle_alpha   90.00
_cell.angle_beta   90.00
_cell.angle_gamma   90.00
#
_symmetry.space_group_name_H-M   'P 1'
#
loop_
_entity.id
_entity.type
_entity.pdbx_description
1 polymer ?
#
loop_
_entity_poly.entity_id
_entity_poly.type
_entity_poly.pdbx_seq_one_letter_code
_entity_poly.pdbx_strand_id
1 'polypeptide(L)' 'MEDLVSIPEVARQLGIATEEAYDLVLGRQLRSVESESGRRLVPVEVISAWRAQHPVSA' A
#
# COMPACT_ATOMS: atom_id res chain seq x y z
N MET A 1 -16.01 -5.77 -5.27
CA MET A 1 -14.71 -6.15 -5.85
C MET A 1 -13.68 -5.46 -4.99
N GLU A 2 -12.72 -6.19 -4.44
CA GLU A 2 -11.58 -5.56 -3.77
C GLU A 2 -10.67 -4.97 -4.86
N ASP A 3 -10.61 -3.64 -4.94
CA ASP A 3 -9.63 -2.98 -5.80
C ASP A 3 -8.24 -3.19 -5.18
N LEU A 4 -7.43 -4.01 -5.85
CA LEU A 4 -6.06 -4.35 -5.45
C LEU A 4 -5.07 -3.54 -6.29
N VAL A 5 -4.08 -2.93 -5.64
CA VAL A 5 -3.04 -2.17 -6.32
C VAL A 5 -1.65 -2.70 -5.99
N SER A 6 -0.69 -2.46 -6.88
CA SER A 6 0.71 -2.84 -6.70
C SER A 6 1.41 -1.92 -5.70
N ILE A 7 2.50 -2.38 -5.09
CA ILE A 7 3.31 -1.57 -4.16
C ILE A 7 3.78 -0.24 -4.78
N PRO A 8 4.23 -0.17 -6.05
CA PRO A 8 4.54 1.12 -6.69
C PRO A 8 3.34 2.08 -6.79
N GLU A 9 2.14 1.54 -6.99
CA GLU A 9 0.92 2.33 -7.02
C GLU A 9 0.54 2.82 -5.61
N VAL A 10 0.82 2.02 -4.56
CA VAL A 10 0.70 2.46 -3.16
C VAL A 10 1.59 3.68 -2.90
N ALA A 11 2.85 3.64 -3.33
CA ALA A 11 3.77 4.79 -3.19
C ALA A 11 3.21 6.04 -3.88
N ARG A 12 2.74 5.90 -5.13
CA ARG A 12 2.14 7.01 -5.89
C ARG A 12 0.92 7.59 -5.18
N GLN A 13 0.07 6.74 -4.62
CA GLN A 13 -1.09 7.20 -3.86
C GLN A 13 -0.64 7.91 -2.58
N LEU A 14 0.14 7.26 -1.73
CA LEU A 14 0.56 7.82 -0.45
C LEU A 14 1.50 9.03 -0.58
N GLY A 15 2.07 9.29 -1.76
CA GLY A 15 3.00 10.40 -1.99
C GLY A 15 4.36 10.17 -1.34
N ILE A 16 4.77 8.90 -1.19
CA ILE A 16 6.02 8.48 -0.56
C ILE A 16 6.96 7.83 -1.58
N ALA A 17 8.21 7.60 -1.21
CA ALA A 17 9.14 6.87 -2.06
C ALA A 17 8.67 5.42 -2.27
N THR A 18 9.02 4.84 -3.42
CA THR A 18 8.70 3.43 -3.70
C THR A 18 9.34 2.49 -2.70
N GLU A 19 10.57 2.78 -2.26
CA GLU A 19 11.27 2.03 -1.21
C GLU A 19 10.49 2.03 0.12
N GLU A 20 10.01 3.20 0.55
CA GLU A 20 9.18 3.33 1.76
C GLU A 20 7.88 2.52 1.67
N ALA A 21 7.24 2.48 0.49
CA ALA A 21 6.07 1.63 0.29
C ALA A 21 6.41 0.14 0.37
N TYR A 22 7.57 -0.28 -0.14
CA TYR A 22 8.05 -1.65 0.04
C TYR A 22 8.29 -1.96 1.52
N ASP A 23 8.89 -1.06 2.29
CA ASP A 23 9.09 -1.26 3.73
C ASP A 23 7.77 -1.35 4.50
N LEU A 24 6.78 -0.51 4.17
CA LEU A 24 5.45 -0.57 4.78
C LEU A 24 4.74 -1.91 4.50
N VAL A 25 4.78 -2.38 3.26
CA VAL A 25 4.06 -3.60 2.84
C VAL A 25 4.83 -4.87 3.23
N LEU A 26 6.15 -4.89 3.08
CA LEU A 26 6.99 -6.04 3.41
C LEU A 26 7.22 -6.17 4.91
N GLY A 27 7.33 -5.04 5.62
CA GLY A 27 7.38 -4.96 7.08
C GLY A 27 6.05 -5.28 7.77
N ARG A 28 5.02 -5.70 7.02
CA ARG A 28 3.68 -6.08 7.51
C ARG A 28 2.91 -4.95 8.21
N GLN A 29 3.26 -3.70 7.93
CA GLN A 29 2.51 -2.54 8.44
C GLN A 29 1.22 -2.30 7.63
N LEU A 30 1.24 -2.66 6.34
CA LEU A 30 0.05 -2.70 5.50
C LEU A 30 -0.36 -4.14 5.20
N ARG A 31 -1.64 -4.43 5.37
CA ARG A 31 -2.22 -5.72 4.95
C ARG A 31 -2.11 -5.83 3.42
N SER A 32 -1.57 -6.96 2.95
CA SER A 32 -1.41 -7.26 1.53
C SER A 32 -1.85 -8.69 1.24
N VAL A 33 -2.16 -8.96 -0.03
CA VAL A 33 -2.49 -10.27 -0.56
C VAL A 33 -1.45 -10.66 -1.61
N GLU A 34 -1.13 -11.94 -1.69
CA GLU A 34 -0.27 -12.47 -2.75
C GLU A 34 -1.14 -12.90 -3.93
N SER A 35 -0.79 -12.39 -5.11
CA SER A 35 -1.42 -12.81 -6.37
C SER A 35 -0.87 -14.17 -6.83
N GLU A 36 -1.56 -14.81 -7.78
CA GLU A 36 -1.13 -16.09 -8.38
C GLU A 36 0.27 -16.02 -9.03
N SER A 37 0.75 -14.82 -9.36
CA SER A 37 2.11 -14.58 -9.90
C SER A 37 3.17 -14.36 -8.81
N GLY A 38 2.83 -14.51 -7.52
CA GLY A 38 3.73 -14.24 -6.39
C GLY A 38 3.97 -12.75 -6.10
N ARG A 39 3.24 -11.84 -6.76
CA ARG A 39 3.33 -10.40 -6.49
C ARG A 39 2.43 -10.04 -5.32
N ARG A 40 2.92 -9.21 -4.40
CA ARG A 40 2.09 -8.60 -3.35
C ARG A 40 1.28 -7.43 -3.89
N LEU A 41 -0.02 -7.45 -3.59
CA LEU A 41 -0.97 -6.39 -3.87
C LEU A 41 -1.59 -5.90 -2.57
N VAL A 42 -1.96 -4.63 -2.54
CA VAL A 42 -2.55 -3.97 -1.38
C VAL A 42 -3.98 -3.58 -1.71
N PRO A 43 -4.98 -3.93 -0.89
CA PRO A 43 -6.33 -3.43 -1.06
C PRO A 43 -6.38 -1.90 -0.93
N VAL A 44 -7.10 -1.22 -1.81
CA VAL A 44 -7.23 0.24 -1.78
C VAL A 44 -7.80 0.72 -0.45
N GLU A 45 -8.74 -0.03 0.15
CA GLU A 45 -9.30 0.28 1.48
C GLU A 45 -8.23 0.38 2.58
N VAL A 46 -7.17 -0.45 2.51
CA VAL A 46 -6.06 -0.43 3.45
C VAL A 46 -5.26 0.86 3.31
N ILE A 47 -5.06 1.32 2.06
CA ILE A 47 -4.37 2.59 1.76
C ILE A 47 -5.20 3.77 2.27
N SER A 48 -6.51 3.77 2.00
CA SER A 48 -7.42 4.81 2.48
C SER A 48 -7.46 4.87 4.01
N ALA A 49 -7.54 3.72 4.69
CA ALA A 49 -7.52 3.63 6.14
C ALA A 49 -6.18 4.10 6.73
N TRP A 50 -5.06 3.79 6.07
CA TRP A 50 -3.75 4.25 6.51
C TRP A 50 -3.62 5.77 6.42
N ARG A 51 -4.05 6.39 5.31
CA ARG A 51 -4.06 7.87 5.17
C ARG A 51 -4.91 8.56 6.23
N ALA A 52 -6.05 7.99 6.59
CA ALA A 52 -6.91 8.55 7.61
C ALA A 52 -6.23 8.59 9.00
N GLN A 53 -5.33 7.64 9.27
CA GLN A 53 -4.56 7.55 10.52
C GLN A 53 -3.26 8.35 10.48
N HIS A 54 -2.70 8.56 9.29
CA HIS A 54 -1.46 9.29 9.04
C HIS A 54 -1.74 10.48 8.11
N PRO A 55 -2.37 11.57 8.61
CA PRO A 55 -2.55 12.77 7.82
C PRO A 55 -1.17 13.31 7.46
N VAL A 56 -0.86 13.29 6.16
CA VAL A 56 0.33 13.96 5.63
C VAL A 56 0.10 15.45 5.89
N SER A 57 0.90 16.06 6.76
CA SER A 57 0.90 17.52 6.90
C SER A 57 1.22 18.11 5.54
N ALA A 58 0.21 18.73 4.93
CA ALA A 58 0.34 19.49 3.69
C ALA A 58 1.29 20.68 3.86
#